data_AF-A0A1G8LA98-F1
#
_entry.id   AF-A0A1G8LA98-F1
#
_cell.length_a   1.000
_cell.length_b   1.000
_cell.length_c   1.000
_cell.angle_alpha   90.00
_cell.angle_beta   90.00
_cell.angle_gamma   90.00
#
_symmetry.space_group_name_H-M   'P 1'
#
loop_
_entity.id
_entity.type
_entity.pdbx_description
1 polymer ?
#
loop_
_entity_poly.entity_id
_entity_poly.type
_entity_poly.pdbx_seq_one_letter_code
_entity_poly.pdbx_strand_id
1 'polypeptide(L)'
;MAHRPGEKLSDSDLQDLLQEIRGGSSQERRDSLRRFDWATGDMRKLGWSMSQKGLDLGTAMIVFFNGDPAHFNYVRKDRVPMEERARCQVLDAIHRRVVSGFYLPDPDQGLGDVFARILEWVERQEDDRAIGCHGRWVFDPRLFMPITLKAVQDANEDDDDPLPCEKESPLTDRSLGAPANRNKRPGLLRELLGPILG
;
A
#
# COMPACT_ATOMS: atom_id res chain seq x y z
N MET A 1 3.34 21.92 24.73
CA MET A 1 4.20 23.04 24.26
C MET A 1 4.16 23.04 22.75
N ALA A 2 3.78 24.15 22.10
CA ALA A 2 3.71 24.23 20.65
C ALA A 2 5.07 24.71 20.10
N HIS A 3 5.79 23.83 19.39
CA HIS A 3 7.07 24.16 18.77
C HIS A 3 6.87 25.05 17.54
N ARG A 4 7.71 26.09 17.39
CA ARG A 4 7.72 26.94 16.20
C ARG A 4 8.32 26.20 15.00
N PRO A 5 7.78 26.39 13.78
CA PRO A 5 8.30 25.75 12.58
C PRO A 5 9.71 26.28 12.26
N GLY A 6 10.72 25.41 12.36
CA GLY A 6 12.12 25.72 12.00
C GLY A 6 13.14 25.54 13.12
N GLU A 7 12.69 25.35 14.36
CA GLU A 7 13.59 25.08 15.48
C GLU A 7 14.10 23.64 15.42
N LYS A 8 15.43 23.47 15.46
CA LYS A 8 16.04 22.15 15.62
C LYS A 8 15.69 21.68 17.04
N LEU A 9 14.96 20.56 17.17
CA LEU A 9 14.74 19.94 18.48
C LEU A 9 16.10 19.67 19.10
N SER A 10 16.21 19.90 20.41
CA SER A 10 17.37 19.41 21.14
C SER A 10 17.38 17.88 21.10
N ASP A 11 18.55 17.27 21.28
CA ASP A 11 18.65 15.81 21.34
C ASP A 11 17.78 15.21 22.46
N SER A 12 17.57 15.95 23.55
CA SER A 12 16.67 15.55 24.65
C SER A 12 15.21 15.54 24.19
N ASP A 13 14.74 16.61 23.57
CA ASP A 13 13.36 16.70 23.10
C ASP A 13 13.07 15.63 22.02
N LEU A 14 14.07 15.32 21.19
CA LEU A 14 13.98 14.24 20.20
C LEU A 14 13.88 12.87 20.89
N GLN A 15 14.68 12.62 21.92
CA GLN A 15 14.59 11.37 22.70
C GLN A 15 13.24 11.23 23.38
N ASP A 16 12.73 12.30 23.99
CA ASP A 16 11.41 12.30 24.64
C ASP A 16 10.29 12.03 23.63
N LEU A 17 10.34 12.69 22.46
CA LEU A 17 9.40 12.43 21.36
C LEU A 17 9.46 10.98 20.88
N LEU A 18 10.66 10.42 20.73
CA LEU A 18 10.82 9.03 20.29
C LEU A 18 10.36 8.03 21.35
N GLN A 19 10.56 8.31 22.63
CA GLN A 19 10.03 7.48 23.72
C GLN A 19 8.50 7.52 23.73
N GLU A 20 7.91 8.70 23.55
CA GLU A 20 6.46 8.85 23.46
C GLU A 20 5.88 8.07 22.26
N ILE A 21 6.50 8.19 21.09
CA ILE A 21 6.08 7.49 19.86
C ILE A 21 6.23 5.97 19.98
N ARG A 22 7.27 5.50 20.68
CA ARG A 22 7.56 4.07 20.84
C ARG A 22 6.83 3.44 22.03
N GLY A 23 6.21 4.25 22.90
CA GLY A 23 5.41 3.76 24.02
C GLY A 23 4.20 2.92 23.56
N GLY A 24 3.67 2.13 24.50
CA GLY A 24 2.50 1.29 24.28
C GLY A 24 2.76 0.02 23.45
N SER A 25 1.72 -0.78 23.31
CA SER A 25 1.71 -1.95 22.44
C SER A 25 1.67 -1.56 20.95
N SER A 26 2.09 -2.46 20.06
CA SER A 26 1.99 -2.22 18.61
C SER A 26 0.55 -1.95 18.16
N GLN A 27 -0.43 -2.60 18.78
CA GLN A 27 -1.84 -2.41 18.46
C GLN A 27 -2.33 -1.02 18.83
N GLU A 28 -2.04 -0.54 20.05
CA GLU A 28 -2.39 0.81 20.49
C GLU A 28 -1.79 1.88 19.59
N ARG A 29 -0.55 1.68 19.12
CA ARG A 29 0.10 2.61 18.17
C ARG A 29 -0.61 2.64 16.83
N ARG A 30 -0.97 1.48 16.26
CA ARG A 30 -1.73 1.40 14.99
C ARG A 30 -3.08 2.09 15.14
N ASP A 31 -3.78 1.81 16.23
CA ASP A 31 -5.09 2.37 16.55
C ASP A 31 -5.05 3.89 16.77
N SER A 32 -3.99 4.40 17.40
CA SER A 32 -3.76 5.84 17.55
C SER A 32 -3.51 6.50 16.19
N LEU A 33 -2.67 5.91 15.34
CA LEU A 33 -2.35 6.43 14.02
C LEU A 33 -3.56 6.48 13.09
N ARG A 34 -4.38 5.42 13.08
CA ARG A 34 -5.61 5.37 12.27
C ARG A 34 -6.58 6.51 12.63
N ARG A 35 -6.56 6.98 13.88
CA ARG A 35 -7.40 8.08 14.40
C ARG A 35 -6.68 9.43 14.48
N PHE A 36 -5.49 9.54 13.88
CA PHE A 36 -4.73 10.78 13.93
C PHE A 36 -5.51 11.93 13.29
N ASP A 37 -5.62 13.05 14.02
CA ASP A 37 -6.27 14.25 13.52
C ASP A 37 -5.32 15.04 12.61
N TRP A 38 -5.59 15.01 11.30
CA TRP A 38 -4.82 15.73 10.31
C TRP A 38 -5.02 17.26 10.32
N ALA A 39 -6.06 17.77 11.00
CA ALA A 39 -6.33 19.20 11.07
C ALA A 39 -5.54 19.89 12.18
N THR A 40 -5.43 19.26 13.35
CA THR A 40 -4.78 19.87 14.54
C THR A 40 -3.54 19.14 15.03
N GLY A 41 -3.30 17.91 14.56
CA GLY A 41 -2.19 17.08 14.99
C GLY A 41 -0.82 17.57 14.52
N ASP A 42 0.22 17.18 15.25
CA ASP A 42 1.60 17.48 14.88
C ASP A 42 2.07 16.57 13.72
N MET A 43 2.15 17.15 12.51
CA MET A 43 2.63 16.48 11.29
C MET A 43 4.03 15.89 11.45
N ARG A 44 4.91 16.52 12.25
CA ARG A 44 6.25 16.03 12.49
C ARG A 44 6.19 14.73 13.29
N LYS A 45 5.40 14.71 14.38
CA LYS A 45 5.18 13.51 15.19
C LYS A 45 4.57 12.38 14.35
N LEU A 46 3.60 12.68 13.48
CA LEU A 46 3.05 11.70 12.55
C LEU A 46 4.13 11.13 11.62
N GLY A 47 4.95 11.99 11.01
CA GLY A 47 6.03 11.56 10.11
C GLY A 47 7.05 10.61 10.77
N TRP A 48 7.43 10.90 12.02
CA TRP A 48 8.29 10.01 12.82
C TRP A 48 7.61 8.71 13.20
N SER A 49 6.32 8.77 13.58
CA SER A 49 5.54 7.59 13.94
C SER A 49 5.41 6.63 12.76
N MET A 50 5.10 7.17 11.57
CA MET A 50 5.03 6.41 10.32
C MET A 50 6.38 5.81 9.89
N SER A 51 7.49 6.21 10.50
CA SER A 51 8.82 5.65 10.24
C SER A 51 9.21 4.52 11.20
N GLN A 52 8.39 4.20 12.20
CA GLN A 52 8.71 3.15 13.16
C GLN A 52 8.46 1.76 12.59
N LYS A 53 9.21 0.78 13.08
CA LYS A 53 8.99 -0.65 12.77
C LYS A 53 7.69 -1.15 13.42
N GLY A 54 7.07 -2.16 12.81
CA GLY A 54 5.88 -2.83 13.36
C GLY A 54 4.54 -2.23 12.92
N LEU A 55 4.56 -1.17 12.10
CA LEU A 55 3.38 -0.69 11.39
C LEU A 55 3.12 -1.56 10.16
N ASP A 56 1.86 -1.97 10.01
CA ASP A 56 1.38 -2.74 8.87
C ASP A 56 0.96 -1.83 7.71
N LEU A 57 0.87 -2.43 6.52
CA LEU A 57 0.49 -1.75 5.28
C LEU A 57 -0.95 -1.20 5.35
N GLY A 58 -1.87 -1.93 5.96
CA GLY A 58 -3.27 -1.47 6.12
C GLY A 58 -3.34 -0.17 6.90
N THR A 59 -2.67 -0.10 8.05
CA THR A 59 -2.56 1.11 8.86
C THR A 59 -1.94 2.26 8.07
N ALA A 60 -0.86 2.01 7.32
CA ALA A 60 -0.22 3.04 6.52
C ALA A 60 -1.16 3.62 5.45
N MET A 61 -1.95 2.77 4.78
CA MET A 61 -2.91 3.20 3.77
C MET A 61 -4.10 3.94 4.38
N ILE A 62 -4.60 3.52 5.54
CA ILE A 62 -5.65 4.27 6.27
C ILE A 62 -5.15 5.69 6.59
N VAL A 63 -3.94 5.80 7.17
CA VAL A 63 -3.34 7.09 7.49
C VAL A 63 -3.16 7.94 6.23
N PHE A 64 -2.63 7.34 5.16
CA PHE A 64 -2.47 8.02 3.87
C PHE A 64 -3.78 8.62 3.37
N PHE A 65 -4.85 7.83 3.33
CA PHE A 65 -6.14 8.31 2.83
C PHE A 65 -6.83 9.30 3.77
N ASN A 66 -6.63 9.20 5.09
CA ASN A 66 -7.15 10.17 6.05
C ASN A 66 -6.48 11.55 5.91
N GLY A 67 -5.28 11.61 5.30
CA GLY A 67 -4.62 12.86 4.96
C GLY A 67 -5.20 13.57 3.73
N ASP A 68 -6.25 13.02 3.12
CA ASP A 68 -6.91 13.53 1.92
C ASP A 68 -5.97 13.73 0.72
N PRO A 69 -5.36 12.65 0.20
CA PRO A 69 -4.42 12.73 -0.91
C PRO A 69 -5.10 13.18 -2.21
N ALA A 70 -6.41 12.96 -2.36
CA ALA A 70 -7.16 13.37 -3.57
C ALA A 70 -7.08 14.88 -3.79
N HIS A 71 -7.20 15.67 -2.72
CA HIS A 71 -7.18 17.13 -2.76
C HIS A 71 -5.88 17.70 -3.35
N PHE A 72 -4.75 17.03 -3.12
CA PHE A 72 -3.42 17.51 -3.53
C PHE A 72 -2.81 16.74 -4.69
N ASN A 73 -3.45 15.66 -5.16
CA ASN A 73 -2.85 14.71 -6.10
C ASN A 73 -2.40 15.35 -7.42
N TYR A 74 -3.13 16.35 -7.91
CA TYR A 74 -2.85 17.06 -9.16
C TYR A 74 -2.27 18.47 -8.94
N VAL A 75 -2.06 18.86 -7.67
CA VAL A 75 -1.50 20.17 -7.34
C VAL A 75 0.02 20.08 -7.39
N ARG A 76 0.63 20.93 -8.21
CA ARG A 76 2.10 21.04 -8.26
C ARG A 76 2.67 21.45 -6.91
N LYS A 77 3.83 20.90 -6.55
CA LYS A 77 4.49 21.11 -5.24
C LYS A 77 4.74 22.60 -4.91
N ASP A 78 5.05 23.41 -5.92
CA ASP A 78 5.26 24.87 -5.79
C ASP A 78 3.96 25.66 -5.57
N ARG A 79 2.81 25.05 -5.87
CA ARG A 79 1.46 25.64 -5.73
C ARG A 79 0.72 25.20 -4.46
N VAL A 80 1.29 24.29 -3.68
CA VAL A 80 0.72 23.87 -2.40
C VAL A 80 0.81 25.05 -1.39
N PRO A 81 -0.32 25.46 -0.77
CA PRO A 81 -0.34 26.48 0.28
C PRO A 81 0.65 26.16 1.39
N MET A 82 1.26 27.19 1.99
CA MET A 82 2.31 27.00 3.00
C MET A 82 1.85 26.13 4.17
N GLU A 83 0.60 26.31 4.60
CA GLU A 83 -0.06 25.58 5.68
C GLU A 83 -0.14 24.07 5.38
N GLU A 84 -0.33 23.69 4.11
CA GLU A 84 -0.54 22.31 3.66
C GLU A 84 0.75 21.60 3.25
N ARG A 85 1.88 22.30 3.23
CA ARG A 85 3.17 21.71 2.85
C ARG A 85 3.58 20.58 3.77
N ALA A 86 3.37 20.73 5.08
CA ALA A 86 3.71 19.70 6.06
C ALA A 86 2.90 18.41 5.83
N ARG A 87 1.58 18.54 5.61
CA ARG A 87 0.69 17.43 5.24
C ARG A 87 1.19 16.71 3.99
N CYS A 88 1.43 17.45 2.91
CA CYS A 88 1.95 16.89 1.65
C CYS A 88 3.31 16.18 1.82
N GLN A 89 4.20 16.70 2.68
CA GLN A 89 5.49 16.06 2.96
C GLN A 89 5.33 14.73 3.69
N VAL A 90 4.36 14.62 4.60
CA VAL A 90 4.04 13.35 5.28
C VAL A 90 3.46 12.36 4.28
N LEU A 91 2.53 12.79 3.42
CA LEU A 91 1.97 11.94 2.35
C LEU A 91 3.06 11.42 1.40
N ASP A 92 3.99 12.28 0.97
CA ASP A 92 5.17 11.86 0.17
C ASP A 92 6.02 10.82 0.90
N ALA A 93 6.19 10.98 2.21
CA ALA A 93 7.00 10.08 3.01
C ALA A 93 6.30 8.72 3.19
N ILE A 94 4.98 8.70 3.40
CA ILE A 94 4.20 7.47 3.47
C ILE A 94 4.22 6.76 2.12
N HIS A 95 3.91 7.47 1.02
CA HIS A 95 3.92 6.93 -0.33
C HIS A 95 5.26 6.26 -0.66
N ARG A 96 6.38 6.95 -0.43
CA ARG A 96 7.73 6.39 -0.67
C ARG A 96 8.00 5.10 0.10
N ARG A 97 7.53 5.02 1.35
CA ARG A 97 7.69 3.82 2.19
C ARG A 97 6.80 2.67 1.72
N VAL A 98 5.58 2.96 1.27
CA VAL A 98 4.69 1.95 0.69
C VAL A 98 5.31 1.36 -0.57
N VAL A 99 5.73 2.20 -1.52
CA VAL A 99 6.32 1.72 -2.79
C VAL A 99 7.68 1.05 -2.61
N SER A 100 8.40 1.33 -1.51
CA SER A 100 9.64 0.65 -1.18
C SER A 100 9.44 -0.67 -0.42
N GLY A 101 8.18 -1.09 -0.17
CA GLY A 101 7.89 -2.30 0.60
C GLY A 101 8.25 -2.21 2.08
N PHE A 102 8.30 -1.00 2.66
CA PHE A 102 8.63 -0.82 4.08
C PHE A 102 7.53 -1.38 5.00
N TYR A 103 6.27 -1.29 4.58
CA TYR A 103 5.13 -1.83 5.30
C TYR A 103 4.74 -3.18 4.73
N LEU A 104 4.54 -4.17 5.61
CA LEU A 104 4.04 -5.49 5.24
C LEU A 104 2.55 -5.59 5.64
N PRO A 105 1.73 -6.35 4.90
CA PRO A 105 0.38 -6.67 5.34
C PRO A 105 0.38 -7.31 6.73
N ASP A 106 -0.66 -7.07 7.51
CA ASP A 106 -0.84 -7.77 8.78
C ASP A 106 -1.10 -9.26 8.48
N PRO A 107 -0.43 -10.22 9.16
CA PRO A 107 -0.58 -11.64 8.86
C PRO A 107 -1.99 -12.17 9.13
N ASP A 108 -2.69 -11.59 10.10
CA ASP A 108 -4.01 -12.05 10.55
C ASP A 108 -5.12 -11.30 9.81
N GLN A 109 -4.94 -9.99 9.58
CA GLN A 109 -5.96 -9.11 9.02
C GLN A 109 -5.73 -8.72 7.55
N GLY A 110 -4.54 -8.95 7.01
CA GLY A 110 -4.15 -8.51 5.68
C GLY A 110 -4.26 -6.99 5.51
N LEU A 111 -5.06 -6.57 4.51
CA LEU A 111 -5.39 -5.16 4.25
C LEU A 111 -6.74 -4.75 4.82
N GLY A 112 -7.52 -5.66 5.40
CA GLY A 112 -8.80 -5.37 6.05
C GLY A 112 -9.76 -4.51 5.20
N ASP A 113 -10.38 -3.53 5.87
CA ASP A 113 -11.38 -2.61 5.33
C ASP A 113 -10.82 -1.58 4.34
N VAL A 114 -9.51 -1.28 4.41
CA VAL A 114 -8.90 -0.29 3.50
C VAL A 114 -8.69 -0.83 2.09
N PHE A 115 -8.75 -2.15 1.89
CA PHE A 115 -8.53 -2.77 0.57
C PHE A 115 -9.44 -2.20 -0.53
N ALA A 116 -10.73 -2.03 -0.26
CA ALA A 116 -11.66 -1.45 -1.23
C ALA A 116 -11.26 -0.02 -1.65
N ARG A 117 -10.90 0.84 -0.69
CA ARG A 117 -10.42 2.21 -0.97
C ARG A 117 -9.11 2.21 -1.77
N ILE A 118 -8.24 1.23 -1.55
CA ILE A 118 -7.01 1.08 -2.33
C ILE A 118 -7.35 0.75 -3.79
N LEU A 119 -8.25 -0.21 -4.02
CA LEU A 119 -8.65 -0.58 -5.38
C LEU A 119 -9.29 0.60 -6.12
N GLU A 120 -10.21 1.33 -5.50
CA GLU A 120 -10.81 2.53 -6.07
C GLU A 120 -9.78 3.62 -6.41
N TRP A 121 -8.71 3.72 -5.62
CA TRP A 121 -7.64 4.68 -5.87
C TRP A 121 -6.77 4.24 -7.05
N VAL A 122 -6.44 2.95 -7.14
CA VAL A 122 -5.68 2.37 -8.26
C VAL A 122 -6.48 2.45 -9.57
N GLU A 123 -7.77 2.15 -9.55
CA GLU A 123 -8.65 2.27 -10.72
C GLU A 123 -8.67 3.71 -11.27
N ARG A 124 -8.82 4.70 -10.38
CA ARG A 124 -8.71 6.12 -10.76
C ARG A 124 -7.37 6.47 -11.40
N GLN A 125 -6.27 5.85 -10.98
CA GLN A 125 -4.96 6.07 -11.59
C GLN A 125 -4.83 5.45 -12.98
N GLU A 126 -5.54 4.36 -13.24
CA GLU A 126 -5.62 3.77 -14.58
C GLU A 126 -6.46 4.63 -15.52
N ASP A 127 -7.58 5.17 -15.04
CA ASP A 127 -8.39 6.14 -15.77
C ASP A 127 -7.59 7.41 -16.11
N ASP A 128 -6.85 7.96 -15.12
CA ASP A 128 -5.94 9.07 -15.33
C ASP A 128 -4.92 8.76 -16.44
N ARG A 129 -4.32 7.56 -16.40
CA ARG A 129 -3.35 7.12 -17.41
C ARG A 129 -3.99 7.02 -18.80
N ALA A 130 -5.24 6.58 -18.90
CA ALA A 130 -5.96 6.47 -20.17
C ALA A 130 -6.17 7.84 -20.83
N ILE A 131 -6.33 8.90 -20.04
CA ILE A 131 -6.48 10.29 -20.53
C ILE A 131 -5.16 11.08 -20.57
N GLY A 132 -4.02 10.43 -20.29
CA GLY A 132 -2.69 11.08 -20.28
C GLY A 132 -2.42 11.97 -19.07
N CYS A 133 -3.20 11.82 -17.99
CA CYS A 133 -2.99 12.47 -16.71
C CYS A 133 -2.20 11.56 -15.77
N HIS A 134 -1.40 12.15 -14.88
CA HIS A 134 -0.74 11.42 -13.79
C HIS A 134 -0.81 12.22 -12.49
N GLY A 135 -1.37 11.59 -11.46
CA GLY A 135 -1.30 12.09 -10.10
C GLY A 135 0.11 12.03 -9.51
N ARG A 136 0.30 12.74 -8.40
CA ARG A 136 1.55 12.78 -7.63
C ARG A 136 1.86 11.44 -6.95
N TRP A 137 0.84 10.75 -6.43
CA TRP A 137 1.01 9.51 -5.68
C TRP A 137 0.39 8.35 -6.45
N VAL A 138 1.22 7.68 -7.26
CA VAL A 138 0.83 6.50 -8.06
C VAL A 138 1.26 5.22 -7.35
N PHE A 139 0.40 4.21 -7.31
CA PHE A 139 0.74 2.89 -6.79
C PHE A 139 0.68 1.83 -7.88
N ASP A 140 1.53 0.81 -7.78
CA ASP A 140 1.40 -0.40 -8.59
C ASP A 140 0.36 -1.33 -7.91
N PRO A 141 -0.70 -1.76 -8.61
CA PRO A 141 -1.67 -2.71 -8.05
C PRO A 141 -1.02 -3.95 -7.42
N ARG A 142 0.13 -4.39 -7.93
CA ARG A 142 0.89 -5.55 -7.42
C ARG A 142 1.35 -5.40 -5.99
N LEU A 143 1.51 -4.16 -5.49
CA LEU A 143 1.87 -3.90 -4.09
C LEU A 143 0.77 -4.33 -3.11
N PHE A 144 -0.48 -4.42 -3.59
CA PHE A 144 -1.64 -4.69 -2.77
C PHE A 144 -2.30 -6.03 -3.10
N MET A 145 -1.77 -6.76 -4.08
CA MET A 145 -2.19 -8.13 -4.28
C MET A 145 -1.96 -8.90 -2.98
N PRO A 146 -2.93 -9.70 -2.52
CA PRO A 146 -2.85 -10.35 -1.23
C PRO A 146 -1.62 -11.26 -1.17
N ILE A 147 -0.58 -10.78 -0.49
CA ILE A 147 0.46 -11.63 0.09
C ILE A 147 -0.05 -11.95 1.50
N THR A 148 -1.16 -12.67 1.60
CA THR A 148 -1.64 -13.18 2.88
C THR A 148 -0.95 -14.51 3.15
N LEU A 149 -0.56 -14.74 4.40
CA LEU A 149 -0.07 -16.07 4.81
C LEU A 149 -1.11 -17.14 4.50
N LYS A 150 -2.40 -16.79 4.62
CA LYS A 150 -3.53 -17.60 4.18
C LYS A 150 -3.54 -17.89 2.68
N ALA A 151 -3.35 -16.91 1.80
CA ALA A 151 -3.25 -17.18 0.35
C ALA A 151 -2.03 -18.05 0.01
N VAL A 152 -0.94 -17.94 0.79
CA VAL A 152 0.21 -18.86 0.68
C VAL A 152 -0.13 -20.25 1.23
N GLN A 153 -0.88 -20.37 2.32
CA GLN A 153 -1.34 -21.64 2.88
C GLN A 153 -2.35 -22.33 1.96
N ASP A 154 -3.38 -21.63 1.50
CA ASP A 154 -4.37 -22.09 0.53
C ASP A 154 -3.67 -22.58 -0.77
N ALA A 155 -2.65 -21.86 -1.26
CA ALA A 155 -1.86 -22.28 -2.42
C ALA A 155 -0.96 -23.50 -2.18
N ASN A 156 -0.56 -23.78 -0.94
CA ASN A 156 0.17 -25.00 -0.59
C ASN A 156 -0.79 -26.17 -0.31
N GLU A 157 -2.04 -25.90 0.07
CA GLU A 157 -3.09 -26.93 0.27
C GLU A 157 -3.66 -27.43 -1.07
N ASP A 158 -3.63 -26.62 -2.13
CA ASP A 158 -4.02 -27.03 -3.50
C ASP A 158 -2.95 -27.88 -4.24
N ASP A 159 -1.74 -28.03 -3.69
CA ASP A 159 -0.65 -28.88 -4.24
C ASP A 159 -0.57 -30.26 -3.57
N ASP A 160 -1.42 -30.56 -2.59
CA ASP A 160 -1.52 -31.86 -1.90
C ASP A 160 -2.57 -32.81 -2.52
N ASP A 161 -2.90 -32.62 -3.80
CA ASP A 161 -3.62 -33.65 -4.57
C ASP A 161 -2.58 -34.69 -5.03
N PRO A 162 -2.58 -35.93 -4.50
CA PRO A 162 -1.59 -36.92 -4.89
C PRO A 162 -1.81 -37.24 -6.36
N LEU A 163 -0.89 -36.76 -7.21
CA LEU A 163 -0.81 -37.10 -8.62
C LEU A 163 -1.08 -38.61 -8.77
N PRO A 164 -2.10 -39.03 -9.56
CA PRO A 164 -2.24 -40.44 -9.86
C PRO A 164 -0.96 -40.85 -10.57
N CYS A 165 -0.23 -41.78 -9.96
CA CYS A 165 0.95 -42.42 -10.51
C CYS A 165 0.62 -42.91 -11.92
N GLU A 166 1.04 -42.12 -12.92
CA GLU A 166 0.75 -42.42 -14.32
C GLU A 166 1.48 -43.70 -14.69
N LYS A 167 0.68 -44.71 -15.03
CA LYS A 167 1.17 -45.95 -15.62
C LYS A 167 1.85 -45.60 -16.93
N GLU A 168 3.11 -46.00 -17.02
CA GLU A 168 3.91 -45.98 -18.23
C GLU A 168 3.11 -46.51 -19.43
N SER A 169 3.07 -45.73 -20.50
CA SER A 169 2.87 -46.26 -21.85
C SER A 169 3.50 -45.34 -22.89
N PRO A 170 3.98 -45.90 -24.01
CA PRO A 170 5.29 -45.57 -24.54
C PRO A 170 5.28 -44.54 -25.69
N LEU A 171 6.49 -44.01 -25.90
CA LEU A 171 6.96 -43.21 -27.05
C LEU A 171 6.18 -43.38 -28.36
N THR A 172 5.72 -42.26 -28.92
CA THR A 172 5.86 -41.98 -30.36
C THR A 172 6.09 -40.49 -30.64
N ASP A 173 7.28 -40.25 -31.19
CA ASP A 173 7.76 -39.31 -32.21
C ASP A 173 7.09 -37.95 -32.54
N ARG A 174 8.00 -37.06 -32.92
CA ARG A 174 7.96 -35.64 -33.28
C ARG A 174 6.82 -35.16 -34.18
N SER A 175 6.40 -33.91 -33.97
CA SER A 175 6.42 -32.92 -35.06
C SER A 175 6.48 -31.47 -34.57
N LEU A 176 7.39 -30.71 -35.21
CA LEU A 176 7.62 -29.28 -35.04
C LEU A 176 6.55 -28.47 -35.78
N GLY A 177 6.05 -27.39 -35.16
CA GLY A 177 5.24 -26.39 -35.86
C GLY A 177 4.77 -25.24 -34.98
N ALA A 178 5.52 -24.14 -34.96
CA ALA A 178 5.01 -22.82 -34.58
C ALA A 178 4.25 -22.22 -35.79
N PRO A 179 3.25 -21.33 -35.60
CA PRO A 179 3.60 -19.92 -35.45
C PRO A 179 2.75 -19.09 -34.46
N ALA A 180 3.31 -17.94 -34.13
CA ALA A 180 2.82 -16.91 -33.21
C ALA A 180 1.42 -16.38 -33.53
N ASN A 181 0.58 -16.25 -32.50
CA ASN A 181 -0.62 -15.44 -32.54
C ASN A 181 -0.56 -14.35 -31.44
N ARG A 182 -0.34 -13.10 -31.85
CA ARG A 182 -0.43 -11.91 -30.99
C ARG A 182 -1.90 -11.55 -30.81
N ASN A 183 -2.53 -12.15 -29.81
CA ASN A 183 -3.83 -11.67 -29.33
C ASN A 183 -3.62 -10.59 -28.26
N LYS A 184 -4.23 -9.43 -28.50
CA LYS A 184 -4.32 -8.29 -27.58
C LYS A 184 -4.92 -8.77 -26.27
N ARG A 185 -4.18 -8.63 -25.17
CA ARG A 185 -4.67 -8.94 -23.82
C ARG A 185 -5.74 -7.90 -23.41
N PRO A 186 -6.95 -8.30 -23.02
CA PRO A 186 -7.80 -7.45 -22.19
C PRO A 186 -7.11 -7.22 -20.83
N GLY A 187 -7.38 -6.07 -20.20
CA GLY A 187 -6.72 -5.66 -18.96
C GLY A 187 -6.90 -6.68 -17.83
N LEU A 188 -5.80 -7.02 -17.15
CA LEU A 188 -5.70 -8.02 -16.09
C LEU A 188 -6.72 -7.87 -14.95
N LEU A 189 -7.25 -6.66 -14.72
CA LEU A 189 -8.22 -6.42 -13.65
C LEU A 189 -9.63 -6.95 -13.97
N ARG A 190 -10.03 -7.05 -15.25
CA ARG A 190 -11.37 -7.53 -15.60
C ARG A 190 -11.53 -9.05 -15.45
N GLU A 191 -10.43 -9.81 -15.57
CA GLU A 191 -10.46 -11.26 -15.37
C GLU A 191 -10.43 -11.66 -13.89
N LEU A 192 -9.80 -10.85 -13.03
CA LEU A 192 -9.70 -11.15 -11.60
C LEU A 192 -10.97 -10.83 -10.79
N LEU A 193 -11.85 -9.93 -11.29
CA LEU A 193 -13.07 -9.51 -10.58
C LEU A 193 -14.36 -10.15 -11.10
N GLY A 194 -14.31 -10.90 -12.20
CA GLY A 194 -15.46 -11.62 -12.75
C GLY A 194 -16.17 -12.58 -11.77
N PRO A 195 -15.46 -13.29 -10.87
CA PRO A 195 -16.11 -14.22 -9.94
C PRO A 195 -16.68 -13.58 -8.66
N ILE A 196 -16.38 -12.31 -8.35
CA ILE A 196 -16.68 -11.70 -7.03
C ILE A 196 -17.95 -10.81 -7.06
N LEU A 197 -18.48 -10.49 -8.25
CA LEU A 197 -19.69 -9.67 -8.42
C LEU A 197 -20.86 -10.43 -9.08
N GLY A 198 -20.91 -11.76 -8.91
CA GLY A 198 -22.08 -12.58 -9.22
C GLY A 198 -23.11 -12.55 -8.10
#